data_AF-A0A968G3A2-F1
#
_entry.id   AF-A0A968G3A2-F1
#
_cell.length_a   1.000
_cell.length_b   1.000
_cell.length_c   1.000
_cell.angle_alpha   90.00
_cell.angle_beta   90.00
_cell.angle_gamma   90.00
#
_symmetry.space_group_name_H-M   'P 1'
#
loop_
_entity.id
_entity.type
_entity.pdbx_description
1 polymer ?
#
loop_
_entity_poly.entity_id
_entity_poly.type
_entity_poly.pdbx_seq_one_letter_code
_entity_poly.pdbx_strand_id
1 'polypeptide(L)'
;MRFKTAPLHALAAHLGDVALEGDGDLELQGAAGLREAGPHDVSFLANPRYTAELATTRAGAVIVPRDAERPAGGAAVLRSANPYLSWARTLAFLVLEERPPAGVHPAAQVEPDAD
;
A
#
# COMPACT_ATOMS: atom_id res chain seq x y z
N MET A 1 -11.32 6.82 2.74
CA MET A 1 -10.48 5.65 3.06
C MET A 1 -9.62 6.05 4.25
N ARG A 2 -9.78 5.39 5.40
CA ARG A 2 -8.91 5.63 6.56
C ARG A 2 -7.80 4.59 6.52
N PHE A 3 -6.57 5.04 6.67
CA PHE A 3 -5.41 4.15 6.80
C PHE A 3 -5.03 4.03 8.28
N LYS A 4 -4.55 2.85 8.67
CA LYS A 4 -3.89 2.65 9.95
C LYS A 4 -2.40 2.96 9.82
N THR A 5 -1.78 3.39 10.91
CA THR A 5 -0.32 3.51 10.97
C THR A 5 0.32 2.14 11.14
N ALA A 6 1.39 1.85 10.40
CA ALA A 6 2.16 0.62 10.54
C ALA A 6 3.63 0.82 10.09
N PRO A 7 4.60 0.17 10.75
CA PRO A 7 5.99 0.27 10.32
C PRO A 7 6.22 -0.50 9.01
N LEU A 8 7.14 -0.01 8.18
CA LEU A 8 7.42 -0.56 6.86
C LEU A 8 7.89 -2.03 6.92
N HIS A 9 8.66 -2.41 7.93
CA HIS A 9 9.08 -3.79 8.14
C HIS A 9 7.90 -4.75 8.36
N ALA A 10 6.82 -4.28 8.98
CA ALA A 10 5.61 -5.09 9.20
C ALA A 10 4.84 -5.29 7.89
N LEU A 11 4.80 -4.26 7.03
CA LEU A 11 4.28 -4.41 5.68
C LEU A 11 5.13 -5.41 4.88
N ALA A 12 6.46 -5.28 4.91
CA ALA A 12 7.36 -6.20 4.21
C ALA A 12 7.14 -7.67 4.64
N ALA A 13 7.03 -7.90 5.96
CA ALA A 13 6.73 -9.21 6.51
C ALA A 13 5.34 -9.74 6.11
N HIS A 14 4.33 -8.86 6.04
CA HIS A 14 2.99 -9.22 5.59
C HIS A 14 2.95 -9.64 4.11
N LEU A 15 3.71 -8.96 3.26
CA LEU A 15 3.81 -9.29 1.83
C LEU A 15 4.57 -10.61 1.62
N GLY A 16 5.64 -10.83 2.39
CA GLY A 16 6.41 -12.09 2.46
C GLY A 16 7.32 -12.37 1.25
N ASP A 17 6.97 -11.87 0.06
CA ASP A 17 7.69 -12.09 -1.20
C ASP A 17 8.45 -10.85 -1.71
N VAL A 18 8.75 -9.92 -0.80
CA VAL A 18 9.45 -8.66 -1.07
C VAL A 18 10.78 -8.55 -0.34
N ALA A 19 11.76 -7.89 -0.95
CA ALA A 19 12.99 -7.50 -0.29
C ALA A 19 12.90 -6.02 0.13
N LEU A 20 13.06 -5.75 1.43
CA LEU A 20 13.10 -4.41 1.98
C LEU A 20 14.53 -3.87 1.94
N GLU A 21 14.69 -2.67 1.39
CA GLU A 21 15.94 -1.92 1.41
C GLU A 21 15.72 -0.49 1.92
N GLY A 22 16.50 -0.06 2.90
CA GLY A 22 16.35 1.26 3.53
C GLY A 22 15.80 1.16 4.94
N ASP A 23 15.15 2.23 5.40
CA ASP A 23 14.62 2.32 6.76
C ASP A 23 13.31 1.52 6.90
N GLY A 24 13.37 0.40 7.62
CA GLY A 24 12.21 -0.43 7.91
C GLY A 24 11.34 0.06 9.06
N ASP A 25 11.85 0.98 9.89
CA ASP A 25 11.14 1.54 11.03
C ASP A 25 10.26 2.73 10.62
N LEU A 26 10.34 3.15 9.35
CA LEU A 26 9.46 4.16 8.77
C LEU A 26 7.99 3.81 9.04
N GLU A 27 7.31 4.70 9.76
CA GLU A 27 5.88 4.60 9.99
C GLU A 27 5.10 5.05 8.74
N LEU A 28 4.43 4.07 8.12
CA LEU A 28 3.50 4.30 7.03
C LEU A 28 2.18 4.78 7.59
N GLN A 29 1.64 5.86 7.04
CA GLN A 29 0.37 6.46 7.42
C GLN A 29 -0.66 6.40 6.28
N GLY A 30 -0.23 6.02 5.08
CA GLY A 30 -1.08 5.97 3.92
C GLY A 30 -0.44 5.32 2.71
N ALA A 31 -1.20 5.34 1.62
CA ALA A 31 -0.79 4.81 0.33
C ALA A 31 -1.30 5.73 -0.78
N ALA A 32 -0.43 6.12 -1.70
CA ALA A 32 -0.74 7.07 -2.77
C ALA A 32 0.10 6.84 -4.03
N GLY A 33 -0.29 7.43 -5.17
CA GLY A 33 0.48 7.36 -6.41
C GLY A 33 1.80 8.14 -6.33
N LEU A 34 2.76 7.83 -7.20
CA LEU A 34 4.14 8.35 -7.13
C LEU A 34 4.25 9.88 -7.04
N ARG A 35 3.31 10.60 -7.68
CA ARG A 35 3.25 12.07 -7.71
C ARG A 35 2.65 12.69 -6.45
N GLU A 36 1.77 11.97 -5.78
CA GLU A 36 0.96 12.47 -4.66
C GLU A 36 1.48 11.98 -3.30
N ALA A 37 2.20 10.85 -3.30
CA ALA A 37 2.75 10.23 -2.11
C ALA A 37 3.71 11.15 -1.36
N GLY A 38 3.42 11.33 -0.08
CA GLY A 38 4.27 12.04 0.87
C GLY A 38 5.25 11.13 1.61
N PRO A 39 6.05 11.69 2.53
CA PRO A 39 7.16 11.00 3.20
C PRO A 39 6.73 9.85 4.13
N HIS A 40 5.43 9.74 4.44
CA HIS A 40 4.86 8.65 5.23
C HIS A 40 3.93 7.75 4.41
N ASP A 41 3.87 7.95 3.10
CA ASP A 41 3.07 7.11 2.21
C ASP A 41 3.93 6.05 1.53
N VAL A 42 3.33 4.88 1.32
CA VAL A 42 3.86 3.89 0.40
C VAL A 42 3.28 4.13 -0.99
N SER A 43 4.13 4.08 -2.00
CA SER A 43 3.75 4.14 -3.41
C SER A 43 4.17 2.89 -4.16
N PHE A 44 3.83 2.80 -5.44
CA PHE A 44 4.24 1.68 -6.29
C PHE A 44 4.57 2.11 -7.71
N LEU A 45 5.57 1.45 -8.29
CA LEU A 45 5.86 1.52 -9.73
C LEU A 45 5.18 0.36 -10.45
N ALA A 46 4.01 0.63 -11.00
CA ALA A 46 3.22 -0.33 -11.77
C ALA A 46 3.80 -0.59 -13.17
N ASN A 47 4.29 0.46 -13.80
CA ASN A 47 4.69 0.46 -15.20
C ASN A 47 6.05 1.14 -15.32
N PRO A 48 7.05 0.48 -15.95
CA PRO A 48 8.38 1.03 -16.14
C PRO A 48 8.40 2.42 -16.80
N ARG A 49 7.37 2.81 -17.55
CA ARG A 49 7.27 4.15 -18.15
C ARG A 49 7.24 5.30 -17.12
N TYR A 50 6.90 5.00 -15.87
CA TYR A 50 6.83 5.96 -14.78
C TYR A 50 8.10 5.99 -13.92
N THR A 51 9.20 5.37 -14.37
CA THR A 51 10.50 5.46 -13.70
C THR A 51 10.97 6.90 -13.55
N ALA A 52 10.66 7.79 -14.51
CA ALA A 52 10.95 9.22 -14.37
C ALA A 52 10.25 9.85 -13.14
N GLU A 53 9.09 9.32 -12.72
CA GLU A 53 8.38 9.80 -11.54
C GLU A 53 9.00 9.30 -10.24
N LEU A 54 9.77 8.20 -10.27
CA LEU A 54 10.58 7.77 -9.13
C LEU A 54 11.67 8.77 -8.76
N ALA A 55 12.14 9.58 -9.72
CA ALA A 55 13.15 10.60 -9.45
C ALA A 55 12.57 11.79 -8.67
N THR A 56 11.28 12.06 -8.83
CA THR A 56 10.60 13.23 -8.24
C THR A 56 9.68 12.88 -7.08
N THR A 57 9.46 11.60 -6.80
CA THR A 57 8.56 11.16 -5.74
C THR A 57 9.05 11.59 -4.37
N ARG A 58 8.10 11.89 -3.49
CA ARG A 58 8.34 12.19 -2.07
C ARG A 58 7.86 11.05 -1.16
N ALA A 59 7.50 9.91 -1.75
CA ALA A 59 7.08 8.72 -1.03
C ALA A 59 8.15 8.31 0.00
N GLY A 60 7.71 7.92 1.19
CA GLY A 60 8.61 7.33 2.18
C GLY A 60 9.10 5.96 1.77
N ALA A 61 8.23 5.19 1.11
CA ALA A 61 8.56 3.87 0.57
C ALA A 61 7.95 3.65 -0.83
N VAL A 62 8.62 2.88 -1.67
CA VAL A 62 8.12 2.52 -3.01
C VAL A 62 8.24 1.03 -3.27
N ILE A 63 7.15 0.43 -3.71
CA ILE A 63 7.12 -0.95 -4.24
C ILE A 63 7.55 -0.92 -5.69
N VAL A 64 8.60 -1.65 -6.04
CA VAL A 64 9.15 -1.66 -7.40
C VAL A 64 9.43 -3.10 -7.88
N PRO A 65 9.47 -3.34 -9.20
CA PRO A 65 10.01 -4.58 -9.75
C PRO A 65 11.42 -4.87 -9.25
N ARG A 66 11.81 -6.15 -9.18
CA ARG A 66 13.15 -6.55 -8.69
C ARG A 66 14.30 -5.90 -9.46
N ASP A 67 14.12 -5.69 -10.75
CA ASP A 67 15.06 -5.12 -11.71
C ASP A 67 14.96 -3.60 -11.88
N ALA A 68 14.02 -2.94 -11.19
CA ALA A 68 13.86 -1.49 -11.30
C ALA A 68 14.99 -0.72 -10.60
N GLU A 69 15.31 0.45 -11.14
CA GLU A 69 16.25 1.38 -10.53
C GLU A 69 15.74 1.89 -9.16
N ARG A 70 16.69 2.21 -8.28
CA ARG A 70 16.38 2.76 -6.96
C ARG A 70 15.87 4.21 -7.12
N PRO A 71 14.83 4.63 -6.39
CA PRO A 71 14.40 6.03 -6.37
C PRO A 71 15.54 6.95 -5.92
N ALA A 72 15.72 8.09 -6.59
CA ALA A 72 16.80 9.03 -6.27
C ALA A 72 16.63 9.73 -4.91
N GLY A 73 15.39 9.83 -4.41
CA GLY A 73 15.01 10.61 -3.23
C GLY A 73 15.27 9.96 -1.87
N GLY A 74 15.98 8.83 -1.79
CA GLY A 74 16.27 8.15 -0.53
C GLY A 74 15.10 7.37 0.08
N ALA A 75 13.98 7.25 -0.64
CA ALA A 75 12.85 6.43 -0.24
C ALA A 75 13.28 4.97 0.01
N ALA A 76 12.67 4.34 1.00
CA ALA A 76 12.81 2.90 1.21
C ALA A 76 12.21 2.14 0.03
N VAL A 77 12.74 0.96 -0.28
CA VAL A 77 12.37 0.18 -1.46
C VAL A 77 11.86 -1.19 -1.04
N LEU A 78 10.69 -1.57 -1.55
CA LEU A 78 10.15 -2.93 -1.47
C LEU A 78 10.26 -3.57 -2.85
N ARG A 79 11.29 -4.39 -3.07
CA ARG A 79 11.45 -5.11 -4.35
C ARG A 79 10.51 -6.30 -4.41
N SER A 80 9.55 -6.25 -5.32
CA SER A 80 8.54 -7.29 -5.52
C SER A 80 8.72 -8.00 -6.86
N ALA A 81 8.44 -9.30 -6.89
CA ALA A 81 8.28 -10.05 -8.14
C ALA A 81 6.98 -9.68 -8.88
N ASN A 82 5.97 -9.20 -8.15
CA ASN A 82 4.69 -8.76 -8.71
C ASN A 82 4.23 -7.47 -8.00
N PRO A 83 4.71 -6.29 -8.44
CA PRO A 83 4.39 -5.02 -7.79
C PRO A 83 2.89 -4.70 -7.73
N TYR A 84 2.11 -5.14 -8.72
CA TYR A 84 0.65 -4.97 -8.71
C TYR A 84 -0.02 -5.76 -7.59
N LEU A 85 0.35 -7.03 -7.43
CA LEU A 85 -0.19 -7.87 -6.35
C LEU A 85 0.26 -7.34 -4.98
N SER A 86 1.53 -6.98 -4.85
CA SER A 86 2.05 -6.38 -3.62
C SER A 86 1.31 -5.07 -3.29
N TRP A 87 1.06 -4.22 -4.28
CA TRP A 87 0.28 -2.99 -4.09
C TRP A 87 -1.14 -3.27 -3.60
N ALA A 88 -1.86 -4.21 -4.22
CA ALA A 88 -3.21 -4.58 -3.78
C ALA A 88 -3.22 -5.08 -2.32
N ARG A 89 -2.24 -5.92 -1.95
CA ARG A 89 -2.07 -6.41 -0.57
C ARG A 89 -1.69 -5.29 0.39
N THR A 90 -0.85 -4.35 -0.02
CA THR A 90 -0.49 -3.17 0.77
C THR A 90 -1.71 -2.32 1.09
N LEU A 91 -2.58 -2.08 0.11
CA LEU A 91 -3.84 -1.37 0.34
C LEU A 91 -4.71 -2.14 1.34
N ALA A 92 -4.91 -3.44 1.15
CA ALA A 92 -5.68 -4.26 2.09
C ALA A 92 -5.08 -4.26 3.51
N PHE A 93 -3.74 -4.23 3.63
CA PHE A 93 -3.04 -4.19 4.90
C PHE A 93 -3.23 -2.85 5.62
N LEU A 94 -3.12 -1.73 4.91
CA LEU A 94 -3.16 -0.38 5.50
C LEU A 94 -4.58 0.14 5.71
N VAL A 95 -5.56 -0.30 4.92
CA VAL A 95 -6.94 0.16 5.06
C VAL A 95 -7.52 -0.32 6.38
N LEU A 96 -8.01 0.64 7.15
CA LEU A 96 -8.89 0.35 8.26
C LEU A 96 -10.30 0.15 7.68
N GLU A 97 -10.76 -1.10 7.61
CA GLU A 97 -12.18 -1.34 7.30
C GLU A 97 -13.02 -0.75 8.43
N GLU A 98 -13.80 0.28 8.11
CA GLU A 98 -14.95 0.66 8.92
C GLU A 98 -15.94 -0.50 8.79
N ARG A 99 -15.90 -1.47 9.72
CA ARG A 99 -16.98 -2.45 9.81
C ARG A 99 -18.26 -1.64 10.02
N PRO A 100 -19.26 -1.72 9.12
CA PRO A 100 -20.57 -1.21 9.47
C PRO A 100 -20.97 -1.90 10.80
N PRO A 101 -21.52 -1.16 11.77
CA PRO A 101 -21.98 -1.77 13.01
C PRO A 101 -22.89 -2.94 12.65
N ALA A 102 -22.70 -4.09 13.30
CA ALA A 102 -23.60 -5.22 13.13
C ALA A 102 -25.00 -4.76 13.52
N GLY A 103 -25.88 -4.66 12.53
CA GLY A 103 -27.23 -4.16 12.70
C GLY A 103 -27.99 -4.33 11.40
N VAL A 104 -29.07 -5.11 11.44
CA VAL A 104 -30.07 -5.07 10.39
C VAL A 104 -30.60 -3.64 10.36
N HIS A 105 -30.42 -2.92 9.25
CA HIS A 105 -31.07 -1.63 9.08
C HIS A 105 -32.57 -1.82 9.30
N PRO A 106 -33.28 -1.00 10.10
CA PRO A 106 -34.72 -1.17 10.36
C PRO A 106 -35.63 -1.03 9.12
N ALA A 107 -35.05 -0.90 7.92
CA ALA A 107 -35.74 -0.92 6.64
C ALA A 107 -35.43 -2.18 5.79
N ALA A 108 -34.66 -3.13 6.34
CA ALA A 108 -34.45 -4.41 5.69
C ALA A 108 -35.75 -5.22 5.81
N GLN A 109 -36.57 -5.16 4.78
CA GLN A 109 -37.63 -6.14 4.59
C GLN A 109 -36.97 -7.44 4.13
N VAL A 110 -36.94 -8.42 5.03
CA VAL A 110 -36.75 -9.81 4.65
C VAL A 110 -38.11 -10.29 4.14
N GLU A 111 -38.18 -10.61 2.85
CA GLU A 111 -39.33 -11.34 2.30
C GLU A 111 -39.50 -12.66 3.06
N PRO A 112 -40.71 -13.05 3.48
CA PRO A 112 -40.94 -14.24 4.29
C PRO A 112 -40.78 -15.59 3.56
N ASP A 113 -40.17 -15.65 2.37
CA ASP A 113 -39.95 -16.90 1.61
C ASP A 113 -38.49 -17.04 1.11
N ALA A 114 -37.52 -16.94 2.02
CA ALA A 114 -36.16 -17.40 1.76
C ALA A 114 -35.96 -18.82 2.33
N ASP A 115 -36.09 -19.82 1.46
CA ASP A 115 -35.54 -21.18 1.62
C ASP A 115 -34.10 -21.24 1.09
#